data_AF-U3U4D9-F1
#
_entry.id   AF-U3U4D9-F1
#
_cell.length_a   1.000
_cell.length_b   1.000
_cell.length_c   1.000
_cell.angle_alpha   90.00
_cell.angle_beta   90.00
_cell.angle_gamma   90.00
#
_symmetry.space_group_name_H-M   'P 1'
#
loop_
_entity.id
_entity.type
_entity.pdbx_description
1 polymer ?
#
loop_
_entity_poly.entity_id
_entity_poly.type
_entity_poly.pdbx_seq_one_letter_code
_entity_poly.pdbx_strand_id
1 'polypeptide(L)'
;MIKLVEASFDYHVTHPDFMRLVCTENLLRGRYIMQSERIKAMNKSTLDLLDDILSRGQRQGIFIDGLDTVDVHRLLSSICVHHVSNRYTFHTLFTPHDSEEDSIRRNRQLAVTATLRYIRKAP
;
A
#
# COMPACT_ATOMS: atom_id res chain seq x y z
N MET A 1 -5.37 -7.61 -9.68
CA MET A 1 -4.66 -6.40 -9.23
C MET A 1 -5.59 -5.37 -8.59
N ILE A 2 -6.59 -4.80 -9.30
CA ILE A 2 -7.47 -3.75 -8.74
C ILE A 2 -8.04 -4.13 -7.36
N LYS A 3 -8.72 -5.28 -7.27
CA LYS A 3 -9.27 -5.80 -6.00
C LYS A 3 -8.22 -5.95 -4.89
N LEU A 4 -6.97 -6.30 -5.23
CA LEU A 4 -5.90 -6.41 -4.25
C LEU A 4 -5.56 -5.02 -3.70
N VAL A 5 -5.30 -4.06 -4.58
CA VAL A 5 -4.97 -2.67 -4.21
C VAL A 5 -6.07 -2.05 -3.35
N GLU A 6 -7.32 -2.24 -3.78
CA GLU A 6 -8.52 -1.81 -3.06
C GLU A 6 -8.60 -2.43 -1.66
N ALA A 7 -8.49 -3.75 -1.56
CA ALA A 7 -8.53 -4.45 -0.27
C ALA A 7 -7.36 -4.03 0.64
N SER A 8 -6.16 -3.83 0.09
CA SER A 8 -5.02 -3.32 0.84
C SER A 8 -5.28 -1.92 1.38
N PHE A 9 -5.84 -1.02 0.57
CA PHE A 9 -6.20 0.33 0.99
C PHE A 9 -7.27 0.31 2.08
N ASP A 10 -8.36 -0.42 1.85
CA ASP A 10 -9.50 -0.52 2.77
C ASP A 10 -9.04 -1.12 4.12
N TYR A 11 -8.11 -2.08 4.10
CA TYR A 11 -7.52 -2.63 5.33
C TYR A 11 -6.77 -1.57 6.15
N HIS A 12 -5.94 -0.74 5.52
CA HIS A 12 -5.18 0.30 6.23
C HIS A 12 -6.11 1.37 6.84
N VAL A 13 -7.15 1.77 6.11
CA VAL A 13 -8.14 2.76 6.59
C VAL A 13 -8.93 2.22 7.78
N THR A 14 -9.32 0.94 7.74
CA THR A 14 -10.12 0.30 8.80
C THR A 14 -9.30 -0.15 10.00
N HIS A 15 -7.96 -0.18 9.90
CA HIS A 15 -7.04 -0.60 10.98
C HIS A 15 -6.00 0.48 11.32
N PRO A 16 -6.41 1.68 11.74
CA PRO A 16 -5.48 2.78 12.04
C PRO A 16 -4.53 2.45 13.21
N ASP A 17 -4.92 1.59 14.14
CA ASP A 17 -4.08 1.17 15.26
C ASP A 17 -2.87 0.34 14.80
N PHE A 18 -3.05 -0.51 13.79
CA PHE A 18 -1.93 -1.22 13.15
C PHE A 18 -0.94 -0.21 12.57
N MET A 19 -1.44 0.84 11.92
CA MET A 19 -0.58 1.88 11.36
C MET A 19 0.17 2.67 12.43
N ARG A 20 -0.47 2.96 13.57
CA ARG A 20 0.22 3.59 14.72
C ARG A 20 1.35 2.72 15.25
N LEU A 21 1.17 1.40 15.31
CA LEU A 21 2.22 0.47 15.70
C LEU A 21 3.39 0.52 14.71
N VAL A 22 3.12 0.47 13.41
CA VAL A 22 4.15 0.61 12.36
C VAL A 22 4.90 1.95 12.48
N CYS A 23 4.19 3.06 12.66
CA CYS A 23 4.82 4.38 12.84
C CYS A 23 5.69 4.43 14.10
N THR A 24 5.20 3.90 15.22
CA THR A 24 5.97 3.83 16.49
C THR A 24 7.24 3.02 16.30
N GLU A 25 7.13 1.90 15.59
CA GLU A 25 8.26 1.02 15.36
C GLU A 25 9.31 1.64 14.45
N ASN A 26 8.89 2.43 13.46
CA ASN A 26 9.78 3.24 12.64
C ASN A 26 10.50 4.33 13.46
N LEU A 27 9.81 5.02 14.38
CA LEU A 27 10.43 5.97 15.31
C LEU A 27 11.47 5.31 16.21
N LEU A 28 11.22 4.06 16.60
CA LEU A 28 12.13 3.21 17.37
C LEU A 28 13.21 2.54 16.52
N ARG A 29 13.29 2.85 15.23
CA ARG A 29 14.24 2.27 14.27
C ARG A 29 14.16 0.73 14.19
N GLY A 30 12.97 0.19 14.30
CA GLY A 30 12.69 -1.24 14.15
C GLY A 30 13.16 -2.12 15.32
N ARG A 31 13.42 -1.53 16.50
CA ARG A 31 13.97 -2.22 17.67
C ARG A 31 13.29 -3.54 18.00
N TYR A 32 11.97 -3.59 17.97
CA TYR A 32 11.14 -4.73 18.33
C TYR A 32 10.75 -5.60 17.12
N ILE A 33 10.50 -5.01 15.95
CA ILE A 33 10.13 -5.78 14.75
C ILE A 33 11.26 -6.69 14.29
N MET A 34 12.52 -6.28 14.49
CA MET A 34 13.69 -7.12 14.22
C MET A 34 13.71 -8.42 15.05
N GLN A 35 13.03 -8.43 16.20
CA GLN A 35 12.96 -9.58 17.12
C GLN A 35 11.76 -10.49 16.85
N SER A 36 10.79 -10.08 16.02
CA SER A 36 9.53 -10.80 15.83
C SER A 36 9.52 -11.64 14.55
N GLU A 37 9.82 -12.93 14.68
CA GLU A 37 9.76 -13.88 13.55
C GLU A 37 8.34 -14.04 12.99
N ARG A 38 7.32 -13.92 13.84
CA ARG A 38 5.91 -14.00 13.41
C ARG A 38 5.54 -12.87 12.46
N ILE A 39 5.97 -11.63 12.75
CA ILE A 39 5.67 -10.47 11.89
C ILE A 39 6.41 -10.60 10.56
N LYS A 40 7.67 -11.08 10.57
CA LYS A 40 8.43 -11.34 9.33
C LYS A 40 7.72 -12.37 8.44
N ALA A 41 7.27 -13.49 9.01
CA ALA A 41 6.57 -14.53 8.25
C ALA A 41 5.24 -14.04 7.67
N MET A 42 4.46 -13.27 8.44
CA MET A 42 3.21 -12.70 7.96
C MET A 42 3.41 -11.74 6.78
N ASN A 43 4.40 -10.83 6.86
CA ASN A 43 4.69 -9.91 5.76
C ASN A 43 5.17 -10.62 4.49
N LYS A 44 5.93 -11.71 4.63
CA LYS A 44 6.34 -12.53 3.50
C LYS A 44 5.14 -13.09 2.73
N SER A 45 4.11 -13.59 3.44
CA SER A 45 2.91 -14.15 2.79
C SER A 45 2.15 -13.13 1.92
N THR A 46 2.15 -11.85 2.32
CA THR A 46 1.56 -10.77 1.52
C THR A 46 2.34 -10.49 0.24
N LEU A 47 3.68 -10.51 0.31
CA LEU A 47 4.54 -10.35 -0.87
C LEU A 47 4.40 -11.53 -1.84
N ASP A 48 4.32 -12.76 -1.32
CA ASP A 48 4.15 -13.96 -2.15
C ASP A 48 2.84 -13.90 -2.96
N LEU A 49 1.74 -13.40 -2.37
CA LEU A 49 0.47 -13.20 -3.08
C LEU A 49 0.58 -12.15 -4.19
N LEU A 50 1.26 -11.03 -3.91
CA LEU A 50 1.47 -9.98 -4.91
C LEU A 50 2.35 -10.49 -6.06
N ASP A 51 3.41 -11.22 -5.74
CA ASP A 51 4.33 -11.82 -6.73
C ASP A 51 3.58 -12.74 -7.70
N ASP A 52 2.74 -13.63 -7.18
CA ASP A 52 1.93 -14.55 -7.99
C ASP A 52 0.97 -13.79 -8.94
N ILE A 53 0.34 -12.71 -8.47
CA ILE A 53 -0.51 -11.85 -9.32
C ILE A 53 0.31 -11.15 -10.41
N LEU A 54 1.48 -10.60 -10.06
CA LEU A 54 2.37 -9.92 -11.02
C LEU A 54 2.91 -10.90 -12.06
N SER A 55 3.40 -12.06 -11.63
CA SER A 55 3.88 -13.14 -12.49
C SER A 55 2.83 -13.65 -13.47
N ARG A 56 1.55 -13.76 -13.06
CA ARG A 56 0.47 -14.07 -14.00
C ARG A 56 0.26 -12.98 -15.04
N GLY A 57 0.27 -11.70 -14.65
CA GLY A 57 0.09 -10.61 -15.60
C GLY A 57 1.27 -10.43 -16.56
N GLN A 58 2.50 -10.70 -16.11
CA GLN A 58 3.69 -10.75 -16.97
C GLN A 58 3.56 -11.87 -18.01
N ARG A 59 3.20 -13.08 -17.60
CA ARG A 59 2.97 -14.23 -18.53
C ARG A 59 1.86 -13.98 -19.55
N GLN A 60 0.86 -13.17 -19.20
CA GLN A 60 -0.23 -12.77 -20.09
C GLN A 60 0.14 -11.59 -21.00
N GLY A 61 1.33 -11.00 -20.84
CA GLY A 61 1.76 -9.81 -21.59
C GLY A 61 1.02 -8.53 -21.22
N ILE A 62 0.25 -8.51 -20.13
CA ILE A 62 -0.51 -7.32 -19.69
C ILE A 62 0.31 -6.40 -18.76
N PHE A 63 1.30 -6.95 -18.06
CA PHE A 63 2.22 -6.21 -17.20
C PHE A 63 3.62 -6.16 -17.78
N ILE A 64 4.39 -5.15 -17.39
CA ILE A 64 5.79 -4.96 -17.77
C ILE A 64 6.61 -6.16 -17.29
N ASP A 65 7.55 -6.62 -18.11
CA ASP A 65 8.43 -7.74 -17.76
C ASP A 65 9.52 -7.25 -16.80
N GLY A 66 9.90 -8.10 -15.84
CA GLY A 66 10.96 -7.79 -14.88
C GLY A 66 10.53 -6.84 -13.76
N LEU A 67 9.24 -6.78 -13.44
CA LEU A 67 8.75 -6.01 -12.29
C LEU A 67 9.31 -6.58 -10.97
N ASP A 68 9.86 -5.71 -10.14
CA ASP A 68 10.19 -6.06 -8.76
C ASP A 68 8.95 -5.97 -7.88
N THR A 69 8.54 -7.11 -7.30
CA THR A 69 7.39 -7.22 -6.40
C THR A 69 7.51 -6.27 -5.20
N VAL A 70 8.72 -6.04 -4.67
CA VAL A 70 8.96 -5.13 -3.55
C VAL A 70 8.69 -3.68 -3.95
N ASP A 71 9.03 -3.28 -5.17
CA ASP A 71 8.77 -1.91 -5.65
C ASP A 71 7.26 -1.66 -5.81
N VAL A 72 6.54 -2.63 -6.38
CA VAL A 72 5.07 -2.56 -6.51
C VAL A 72 4.42 -2.48 -5.13
N HIS A 73 4.86 -3.34 -4.19
CA HIS A 73 4.39 -3.31 -2.81
C HIS A 73 4.67 -1.96 -2.16
N ARG A 74 5.89 -1.43 -2.32
CA ARG A 74 6.29 -0.15 -1.73
C ARG A 74 5.48 1.02 -2.27
N LEU A 75 5.21 1.07 -3.57
CA LEU A 75 4.37 2.10 -4.18
C LEU A 75 2.96 2.08 -3.57
N LEU A 76 2.34 0.90 -3.54
CA LEU A 76 1.00 0.71 -2.96
C LEU A 76 0.98 1.10 -1.48
N SER A 77 1.86 0.52 -0.67
CA SER A 77 1.96 0.80 0.76
C SER A 77 2.22 2.27 1.02
N SER A 78 3.02 2.97 0.21
CA SER A 78 3.30 4.39 0.44
C SER A 78 2.04 5.25 0.40
N ILE A 79 1.13 4.98 -0.54
CA ILE A 79 -0.14 5.72 -0.65
C ILE A 79 -1.06 5.39 0.54
N CYS A 80 -1.21 4.10 0.88
CA CYS A 80 -2.04 3.66 2.00
C CYS A 80 -1.54 4.19 3.34
N VAL A 81 -0.23 4.03 3.61
CA VAL A 81 0.42 4.48 4.85
C VAL A 81 0.31 5.98 4.98
N HIS A 82 0.69 6.74 3.94
CA HIS A 82 0.64 8.20 4.00
C HIS A 82 -0.78 8.72 4.27
N HIS A 83 -1.79 8.17 3.58
CA HIS A 83 -3.18 8.55 3.80
C HIS A 83 -3.58 8.38 5.28
N VAL A 84 -3.20 7.28 5.93
CA VAL A 84 -3.57 7.01 7.32
C VAL A 84 -2.69 7.77 8.32
N SER A 85 -1.36 7.71 8.19
CA SER A 85 -0.43 8.28 9.17
C SER A 85 -0.39 9.80 9.15
N ASN A 86 -0.68 10.41 8.00
CA ASN A 86 -0.60 11.86 7.81
C ASN A 86 -1.97 12.52 7.62
N ARG A 87 -3.10 11.79 7.81
CA ARG A 87 -4.45 12.32 7.55
C ARG A 87 -4.70 13.69 8.17
N TYR A 88 -4.34 13.88 9.44
CA TYR A 88 -4.64 15.13 10.16
C TYR A 88 -3.86 16.31 9.61
N THR A 89 -2.55 16.13 9.41
CA THR A 89 -1.67 17.20 8.90
C THR A 89 -1.96 17.49 7.44
N PHE A 90 -2.15 16.46 6.62
CA PHE A 90 -2.41 16.63 5.19
C PHE A 90 -3.77 17.29 4.96
N HIS A 91 -4.80 16.83 5.67
CA HIS A 91 -6.14 17.43 5.60
C HIS A 91 -6.13 18.91 5.97
N THR A 92 -5.52 19.24 7.10
CA THR A 92 -5.43 20.63 7.59
C THR A 92 -4.72 21.55 6.60
N LEU A 93 -3.64 21.06 5.96
CA LEU A 93 -2.79 21.89 5.10
C LEU A 93 -3.28 21.99 3.66
N PHE A 94 -3.91 20.95 3.12
CA PHE A 94 -4.15 20.84 1.67
C PHE A 94 -5.61 20.57 1.29
N THR A 95 -6.42 20.04 2.20
CA THR A 95 -7.80 19.65 1.88
C THR A 95 -8.79 19.96 3.01
N PRO A 96 -8.80 21.18 3.59
CA PRO A 96 -9.56 21.47 4.80
C PRO A 96 -11.09 21.37 4.61
N HIS A 97 -11.58 21.43 3.38
CA HIS A 97 -13.00 21.33 3.03
C HIS A 97 -13.45 19.92 2.64
N ASP A 98 -12.52 18.96 2.52
CA ASP A 98 -12.88 17.59 2.16
C ASP A 98 -13.49 16.85 3.35
N SER A 99 -14.55 16.07 3.09
CA SER A 99 -15.03 15.08 4.03
C SER A 99 -14.03 13.90 4.16
N GLU A 100 -14.14 13.12 5.24
CA GLU A 100 -13.33 11.90 5.39
C GLU A 100 -13.66 10.89 4.28
N GLU A 101 -14.93 10.76 3.91
CA GLU A 101 -15.38 9.88 2.81
C GLU A 101 -14.79 10.29 1.45
N ASP A 102 -14.75 11.59 1.16
CA ASP A 102 -14.14 12.09 -0.08
C ASP A 102 -12.64 11.83 -0.14
N SER A 103 -11.96 11.99 0.99
CA SER A 103 -10.52 11.71 1.10
C SER A 103 -10.22 10.22 0.91
N ILE A 104 -11.00 9.34 1.55
CA ILE A 104 -10.88 7.88 1.41
C ILE A 104 -11.12 7.48 -0.04
N ARG A 105 -12.24 7.91 -0.64
CA ARG A 105 -12.60 7.58 -2.04
C ARG A 105 -11.50 8.00 -3.02
N ARG A 106 -10.99 9.23 -2.88
CA ARG A 106 -9.94 9.78 -3.75
C ARG A 106 -8.63 9.04 -3.62
N ASN A 107 -8.17 8.77 -2.39
CA ASN A 107 -6.90 8.09 -2.16
C ASN A 107 -6.96 6.61 -2.55
N ARG A 108 -8.13 5.95 -2.37
CA ARG A 108 -8.38 4.60 -2.87
C ARG A 108 -8.25 4.53 -4.40
N GLN A 109 -8.85 5.49 -5.10
CA GLN A 109 -8.75 5.58 -6.57
C GLN A 109 -7.32 5.94 -7.01
N LEU A 110 -6.61 6.80 -6.28
CA LEU A 110 -5.21 7.15 -6.54
C LEU A 110 -4.31 5.92 -6.43
N ALA A 111 -4.47 5.12 -5.37
CA ALA A 111 -3.71 3.89 -5.17
C ALA A 111 -3.89 2.92 -6.36
N VAL A 112 -5.13 2.69 -6.79
CA VAL A 112 -5.44 1.85 -7.96
C VAL A 112 -4.80 2.43 -9.22
N THR A 113 -4.97 3.71 -9.48
CA THR A 113 -4.49 4.37 -10.69
C THR A 113 -2.97 4.34 -10.78
N ALA A 114 -2.29 4.74 -9.70
CA ALA A 114 -0.83 4.77 -9.64
C ALA A 114 -0.24 3.36 -9.81
N THR A 115 -0.76 2.38 -9.08
CA THR A 115 -0.28 0.99 -9.16
C THR A 115 -0.47 0.42 -10.56
N LEU A 116 -1.66 0.59 -11.16
CA LEU A 116 -1.92 0.08 -12.50
C LEU A 116 -1.06 0.76 -13.57
N ARG A 117 -0.87 2.08 -13.48
CA ARG A 117 -0.01 2.81 -14.42
C ARG A 117 1.45 2.40 -14.30
N TYR A 118 1.91 2.09 -13.09
CA TYR A 118 3.26 1.63 -12.85
C TYR A 118 3.54 0.24 -13.45
N ILE A 119 2.58 -0.69 -13.39
CA ILE A 119 2.81 -2.09 -13.81
C ILE A 119 2.38 -2.42 -15.25
N ARG A 120 1.51 -1.63 -15.87
CA ARG A 120 0.96 -1.96 -17.20
C ARG A 120 1.96 -1.68 -18.32
N LYS A 121 2.03 -2.56 -19.31
CA LYS A 121 2.70 -2.23 -20.57
C LYS A 121 1.96 -1.05 -21.24
N ALA A 122 2.72 -0.10 -21.78
CA ALA A 122 2.14 0.94 -22.62
C ALA A 122 1.45 0.27 -23.83
N PRO A 123 0.31 0.83 -24.30
CA PRO A 123 -0.31 0.37 -25.54
C PRO A 123 0.62 0.54 -26.74
#